data_AF-A0A969CPV7-F1
#
_entry.id   AF-A0A969CPV7-F1
#
_cell.length_a   1.000
_cell.length_b   1.000
_cell.length_c   1.000
_cell.angle_alpha   90.00
_cell.angle_beta   90.00
_cell.angle_gamma   90.00
#
_symmetry.space_group_name_H-M   'P 1'
#
loop_
_entity.id
_entity.type
_entity.pdbx_description
1 polymer ?
#
loop_
_entity_poly.entity_id
_entity_poly.type
_entity_poly.pdbx_seq_one_letter_code
_entity_poly.pdbx_strand_id
1 'polypeptide(L)' 'MERDIKTRGDTEEAVKEVWVSNVLPVHYELIQPQCDRADLVVSGEDSSKANVSKILPFL' A
#
# COMPACT_ATOMS: atom_id res chain seq x y z
N MET A 1 -8.67 4.06 -5.24
CA MET A 1 -9.63 4.89 -6.01
C MET A 1 -9.59 4.56 -7.49
N GLU A 2 -8.70 5.15 -8.28
CA GLU A 2 -8.71 4.97 -9.74
C GLU A 2 -8.63 3.51 -10.19
N ARG A 3 -7.79 2.70 -9.52
CA ARG A 3 -7.71 1.26 -9.76
C ARG A 3 -9.05 0.57 -9.56
N ASP A 4 -9.75 0.83 -8.45
CA ASP A 4 -11.01 0.15 -8.11
C ASP A 4 -12.12 0.51 -9.09
N ILE A 5 -12.23 1.78 -9.46
CA ILE A 5 -13.20 2.24 -10.45
C ILE A 5 -12.94 1.60 -11.81
N LYS A 6 -11.68 1.58 -12.28
CA LYS A 6 -11.33 1.10 -13.63
C LYS A 6 -11.33 -0.42 -13.76
N THR A 7 -10.92 -1.16 -12.73
CA THR A 7 -10.72 -2.62 -12.85
C THR A 7 -11.80 -3.43 -12.16
N ARG A 8 -12.51 -2.86 -11.17
CA ARG A 8 -13.56 -3.54 -10.41
C ARG A 8 -14.95 -2.99 -10.71
N GLY A 9 -15.04 -1.83 -11.35
CA GLY A 9 -16.31 -1.17 -11.67
C GLY A 9 -16.99 -0.53 -10.46
N ASP A 10 -16.25 -0.30 -9.37
CA ASP A 10 -16.77 0.33 -8.17
C ASP A 10 -17.06 1.82 -8.39
N THR A 11 -17.99 2.39 -7.63
CA THR A 11 -18.19 3.85 -7.60
C THR A 11 -17.23 4.52 -6.63
N GLU A 12 -17.00 5.83 -6.79
CA GLU A 12 -16.14 6.59 -5.90
C GLU A 12 -16.66 6.55 -4.44
N GLU A 13 -17.97 6.63 -4.26
CA GLU A 13 -18.63 6.58 -2.95
C GLU A 13 -18.40 5.24 -2.26
N ALA A 14 -18.61 4.14 -3.00
CA ALA A 14 -18.41 2.78 -2.46
C ALA A 14 -16.96 2.55 -2.05
N VAL A 15 -16.00 3.04 -2.84
CA VAL A 15 -14.56 2.94 -2.51
C VAL A 15 -14.23 3.77 -1.27
N LYS A 16 -14.80 4.98 -1.12
CA LYS A 16 -14.60 5.81 0.08
C LYS A 16 -15.20 5.15 1.32
N GLU A 17 -16.38 4.58 1.21
CA GLU A 17 -17.05 3.89 2.32
C GLU A 17 -16.22 2.70 2.80
N VAL A 18 -15.77 1.84 1.89
CA VAL A 18 -14.91 0.68 2.21
C VAL A 18 -13.55 1.14 2.75
N TRP A 19 -12.98 2.21 2.19
CA TRP A 19 -11.73 2.77 2.66
C TRP A 19 -11.81 3.17 4.14
N VAL A 20 -12.83 3.94 4.51
CA VAL A 20 -12.97 4.46 5.87
C VAL A 20 -13.44 3.38 6.85
N SER A 21 -14.40 2.54 6.45
CA SER A 21 -15.01 1.57 7.36
C SER A 21 -14.14 0.35 7.64
N ASN A 22 -13.26 -0.03 6.70
CA ASN A 22 -12.53 -1.29 6.77
C ASN A 22 -11.03 -1.11 6.49
N VAL A 23 -10.66 -0.57 5.32
CA VAL A 23 -9.24 -0.57 4.89
C VAL A 23 -8.37 0.27 5.82
N LEU A 24 -8.81 1.47 6.18
CA LEU A 24 -8.03 2.40 6.99
C LEU A 24 -7.83 1.89 8.43
N PRO A 25 -8.86 1.42 9.16
CA PRO A 25 -8.67 0.82 10.48
C PRO A 25 -7.76 -0.40 10.45
N VAL A 26 -8.01 -1.34 9.54
CA VAL A 26 -7.20 -2.56 9.41
C VAL A 26 -5.75 -2.22 9.07
N HIS A 27 -5.53 -1.23 8.21
CA HIS A 27 -4.18 -0.80 7.88
C HIS A 27 -3.44 -0.28 9.12
N TYR A 28 -4.02 0.66 9.86
CA TYR A 28 -3.35 1.24 11.03
C TYR A 28 -3.18 0.27 12.19
N GLU A 29 -4.16 -0.60 12.44
CA GLU A 29 -4.13 -1.50 13.59
C GLU A 29 -3.30 -2.76 13.33
N LEU A 30 -3.30 -3.28 12.10
CA LEU A 30 -2.77 -4.62 11.81
C LEU A 30 -1.65 -4.66 10.77
N ILE A 31 -1.62 -3.74 9.81
CA ILE A 31 -0.64 -3.76 8.70
C ILE A 31 0.55 -2.86 9.03
N GLN A 32 0.31 -1.58 9.32
CA GLN A 32 1.35 -0.58 9.57
C GLN A 32 2.30 -0.98 10.72
N PRO A 33 1.86 -1.57 11.84
CA PRO A 33 2.76 -2.00 12.91
C PRO A 33 3.73 -3.12 12.50
N GLN A 34 3.45 -3.85 11.41
CA GLN A 34 4.37 -4.87 10.91
C GLN A 34 5.59 -4.28 10.20
N CYS A 35 5.53 -3.00 9.79
CA CYS A 35 6.63 -2.30 9.15
C CYS A 35 7.90 -2.27 10.02
N ASP A 36 7.73 -2.16 11.35
CA ASP A 36 8.82 -2.10 12.32
C ASP A 36 9.66 -3.39 12.40
N ARG A 37 9.16 -4.48 11.80
CA ARG A 37 9.83 -5.79 11.79
C ARG A 37 10.53 -6.09 10.47
N ALA A 38 10.42 -5.20 9.48
CA ALA A 38 11.02 -5.41 8.17
C ALA A 38 12.54 -5.14 8.21
N ASP A 39 13.33 -6.00 7.56
CA ASP A 39 14.77 -5.77 7.37
C ASP A 39 15.06 -4.58 6.45
N LEU A 40 14.13 -4.28 5.54
CA LEU A 40 14.19 -3.17 4.59
C LEU A 40 12.80 -2.63 4.31
N VAL A 41 12.64 -1.31 4.40
CA VAL A 41 11.44 -0.57 3.96
C VAL A 41 11.79 0.28 2.75
N VAL A 42 11.02 0.15 1.68
CA VAL A 42 11.18 0.94 0.44
C VAL A 42 10.01 1.92 0.27
N SER A 43 10.30 3.12 -0.23
CA SER A 43 9.28 4.15 -0.45
C SER A 43 8.67 4.01 -1.84
N GLY A 44 7.35 4.18 -1.94
CA GLY A 44 6.68 4.33 -3.23
C GLY A 44 6.97 5.65 -3.95
N GLU A 45 7.55 6.63 -3.24
CA GLU A 45 7.97 7.92 -3.82
C GLU A 45 9.34 7.82 -4.51
N ASP A 46 10.13 6.81 -4.17
CA ASP A 46 11.42 6.56 -4.81
C ASP A 46 11.23 5.98 -6.22
N SER A 47 12.15 6.31 -7.13
CA SER A 47 12.15 5.68 -8.46
C SER A 47 12.33 4.16 -8.36
N SER A 48 11.73 3.41 -9.27
CA SER A 48 11.85 1.95 -9.31
C SER A 48 13.31 1.49 -9.37
N LYS A 49 14.18 2.22 -10.09
CA LYS A 49 15.61 1.91 -10.16
C LYS A 49 16.29 2.04 -8.80
N ALA A 50 15.99 3.10 -8.05
CA ALA A 50 16.54 3.30 -6.71
C ALA A 50 16.07 2.20 -5.75
N ASN A 51 14.80 1.82 -5.79
CA ASN A 51 14.28 0.73 -4.96
C ASN A 51 14.88 -0.62 -5.33
N VAL A 52 15.00 -0.95 -6.62
CA VAL A 52 15.64 -2.20 -7.06
C VAL A 52 17.09 -2.27 -6.59
N SER A 53 17.86 -1.18 -6.69
CA SER A 53 19.24 -1.15 -6.18
C SER A 53 19.35 -1.40 -4.67
N LYS A 54 18.34 -1.03 -3.87
CA LYS A 54 18.28 -1.33 -2.43
C LYS A 54 17.96 -2.80 -2.14
N ILE A 55 17.19 -3.46 -3.02
CA ILE A 55 16.76 -4.87 -2.88
C ILE A 55 17.85 -5.84 -3.36
N LEU A 56 18.58 -5.47 -4.42
CA LEU A 56 19.80 -6.11 -4.96
C LEU A 56 20.56 -7.01 -3.96
N PRO A 57 21.07 -6.42 -2.86
CA PRO A 57 21.97 -7.11 -1.94
C PRO A 57 21.32 -8.23 -1.10
N PHE A 58 19.99 -8.34 -1.10
CA PHE A 58 19.23 -9.31 -0.32
C PHE A 58 18.81 -10.55 -1.14
N LEU A 59 19.15 -10.60 -2.43
CA LEU A 59 18.86 -11.70 -3.36
C LEU A 59 20.12 -12.49 -3.71
#